data_AF-A0A949FR32-F1
#
_entry.id   AF-A0A949FR32-F1
#
_cell.length_a   1.000
_cell.length_b   1.000
_cell.length_c   1.000
_cell.angle_alpha   90.00
_cell.angle_beta   90.00
_cell.angle_gamma   90.00
#
_symmetry.space_group_name_H-M   'P 1'
#
loop_
_entity.id
_entity.type
_entity.pdbx_description
1 polymer ?
#
loop_
_entity_poly.entity_id
_entity_poly.type
_entity_poly.pdbx_seq_one_letter_code
_entity_poly.pdbx_strand_id
1 'polypeptide(L)'
;MNLKHQFQKQVTLLEELIKSDDFFNQVEAAVKCITISLRHNYPLLICGNGGSASDALHISGELVCQFLKKRQALNVICLNSNVAVLTAWSNDNEYDSVFARQVEAHGQPSGVLWGISTSGNSKNIIQAIHTAKQLSMTTITLTGKDGGQLADLSDILIRVPSTSTPRIQELHLPIYHYICEQIEAQI
;
A
#
# COMPACT_ATOMS: atom_id res chain seq x y z
N MET A 1 -8.77 -23.62 -18.03
CA MET A 1 -9.46 -22.55 -17.29
C MET A 1 -9.86 -21.48 -18.30
N ASN A 2 -11.12 -21.06 -18.37
CA ASN A 2 -11.56 -20.00 -19.28
C ASN A 2 -11.86 -18.69 -18.50
N LEU A 3 -12.05 -17.59 -19.22
CA LEU A 3 -12.28 -16.27 -18.61
C LEU A 3 -13.53 -16.24 -17.71
N LYS A 4 -14.61 -16.95 -18.10
CA LYS A 4 -15.84 -17.04 -17.30
C LYS A 4 -15.57 -17.64 -15.92
N HIS A 5 -14.79 -18.72 -15.86
CA HIS A 5 -14.43 -19.35 -14.59
C HIS A 5 -13.55 -18.42 -13.73
N GLN A 6 -12.69 -17.62 -14.35
CA GLN A 6 -11.89 -16.63 -13.62
C GLN A 6 -12.75 -15.54 -12.99
N PHE A 7 -13.72 -15.00 -13.71
CA PHE A 7 -14.67 -14.02 -13.16
C PHE A 7 -15.52 -14.60 -12.04
N GLN A 8 -15.99 -15.84 -12.18
CA GLN A 8 -16.72 -16.52 -11.10
C GLN A 8 -15.87 -16.64 -9.83
N LYS A 9 -14.59 -17.01 -9.97
CA LYS A 9 -13.67 -17.06 -8.83
C LYS A 9 -13.50 -15.69 -8.17
N GLN A 10 -13.42 -14.62 -8.95
CA GLN A 10 -13.30 -13.26 -8.42
C GLN A 10 -14.57 -12.82 -7.68
N VAL A 11 -15.77 -13.15 -8.20
CA VAL A 11 -17.04 -12.91 -7.50
C VAL A 11 -17.05 -13.61 -6.14
N THR A 12 -16.67 -14.89 -6.08
CA THR A 12 -16.61 -15.62 -4.80
C THR A 12 -15.67 -14.96 -3.79
N LEU A 13 -14.51 -14.47 -4.21
CA LEU A 13 -13.58 -13.76 -3.32
C LEU A 13 -14.16 -12.43 -2.81
N LEU A 14 -14.90 -11.71 -3.66
CA LEU A 14 -15.61 -10.49 -3.25
C LEU A 14 -16.74 -10.79 -2.27
N GLU A 15 -17.53 -11.84 -2.50
CA GLU A 15 -18.59 -12.29 -1.59
C GLU A 15 -18.03 -12.69 -0.21
N GLU A 16 -16.80 -13.22 -0.16
CA GLU A 16 -16.10 -13.50 1.10
C GLU A 16 -15.69 -12.21 1.81
N LEU A 17 -15.07 -11.25 1.09
CA LEU A 17 -14.70 -9.94 1.64
C LEU A 17 -15.90 -9.17 2.20
N ILE A 18 -17.03 -9.18 1.49
CA ILE A 18 -18.27 -8.50 1.90
C ILE A 18 -18.76 -8.96 3.29
N LYS A 19 -18.45 -10.20 3.68
CA LYS A 19 -18.87 -10.77 4.97
C LYS A 19 -17.91 -10.42 6.12
N SER A 20 -16.80 -9.74 5.85
CA SER A 20 -15.74 -9.49 6.82
C SER A 20 -15.80 -8.05 7.34
N ASP A 21 -16.47 -7.84 8.48
CA ASP A 21 -16.54 -6.51 9.12
C ASP A 21 -15.14 -5.97 9.48
N ASP A 22 -14.24 -6.85 9.92
CA ASP A 22 -12.84 -6.49 10.20
C ASP A 22 -12.15 -5.90 8.96
N PHE A 23 -12.39 -6.47 7.77
CA PHE A 23 -11.79 -5.95 6.54
C PHE A 23 -12.22 -4.51 6.27
N PHE A 24 -13.51 -4.20 6.38
CA PHE A 24 -14.01 -2.84 6.19
C PHE A 24 -13.49 -1.89 7.28
N ASN A 25 -13.41 -2.34 8.53
CA ASN A 25 -12.83 -1.56 9.63
C ASN A 25 -11.36 -1.18 9.36
N GLN A 26 -10.56 -2.11 8.82
CA GLN A 26 -9.16 -1.85 8.44
C GLN A 26 -9.06 -0.85 7.27
N VAL A 27 -9.94 -0.96 6.27
CA VAL A 27 -9.99 0.00 5.14
C VAL A 27 -10.36 1.40 5.63
N GLU A 28 -11.38 1.53 6.49
CA GLU A 28 -11.78 2.82 7.07
C GLU A 28 -10.68 3.42 7.97
N ALA A 29 -9.99 2.59 8.74
CA ALA A 29 -8.84 3.02 9.53
C ALA A 29 -7.72 3.57 8.62
N ALA A 30 -7.44 2.90 7.50
CA ALA A 30 -6.45 3.37 6.53
C ALA A 30 -6.84 4.71 5.92
N VAL A 31 -8.09 4.86 5.45
CA VAL A 31 -8.62 6.13 4.92
C VAL A 31 -8.44 7.25 5.93
N LYS A 32 -8.85 7.02 7.19
CA LYS A 32 -8.76 8.01 8.26
C LYS A 32 -7.32 8.43 8.54
N CYS A 33 -6.42 7.47 8.73
CA CYS A 33 -5.00 7.75 9.03
C CYS A 33 -4.31 8.50 7.89
N ILE A 34 -4.50 8.07 6.64
CA ILE A 34 -3.92 8.74 5.48
C ILE A 34 -4.48 10.16 5.34
N THR A 35 -5.79 10.33 5.49
CA THR A 35 -6.43 11.65 5.37
C THR A 35 -5.92 12.62 6.42
N ILE A 36 -5.78 12.19 7.68
CA ILE A 36 -5.23 13.02 8.76
C ILE A 36 -3.78 13.41 8.44
N SER A 37 -2.94 12.44 8.05
CA SER A 37 -1.54 12.71 7.67
C SER A 37 -1.45 13.78 6.59
N LEU A 38 -2.20 13.61 5.50
CA LEU A 38 -2.15 14.50 4.35
C LEU A 38 -2.75 15.89 4.62
N ARG A 39 -3.80 16.01 5.44
CA ARG A 39 -4.33 17.33 5.86
C ARG A 39 -3.30 18.15 6.64
N HIS A 40 -2.42 17.49 7.38
CA HIS A 40 -1.30 18.13 8.07
C HIS A 40 -0.03 18.20 7.22
N ASN A 41 -0.10 17.83 5.94
CA ASN A 41 1.01 17.81 4.99
C ASN A 41 2.16 16.85 5.38
N TYR A 42 1.91 15.86 6.24
CA TYR A 42 2.85 14.78 6.53
C TYR A 42 2.91 13.79 5.37
N PRO A 43 4.08 13.18 5.09
CA PRO A 43 4.28 12.37 3.89
C PRO A 43 3.50 11.05 3.95
N LEU A 44 2.87 10.70 2.82
CA LEU A 44 2.46 9.33 2.50
C LEU A 44 3.52 8.70 1.58
N LEU A 45 4.27 7.73 2.11
CA LEU A 45 5.23 6.95 1.34
C LEU A 45 4.58 5.65 0.89
N ILE A 46 4.73 5.26 -0.38
CA ILE A 46 4.11 4.05 -0.94
C ILE A 46 5.17 3.18 -1.60
N CYS A 47 5.15 1.87 -1.34
CA CYS A 47 6.08 0.92 -1.95
C CYS A 47 5.47 -0.46 -2.20
N GLY A 48 5.96 -1.15 -3.24
CA GLY A 48 5.58 -2.53 -3.57
C GLY A 48 6.58 -3.21 -4.50
N ASN A 49 6.40 -4.51 -4.77
CA ASN A 49 7.27 -5.28 -5.68
C ASN A 49 6.51 -5.81 -6.91
N GLY A 50 7.17 -5.84 -8.08
CA GLY A 50 6.59 -6.38 -9.31
C GLY A 50 5.30 -5.64 -9.70
N GLY A 51 4.20 -6.36 -9.93
CA GLY A 51 2.90 -5.73 -10.22
C GLY A 51 2.43 -4.78 -9.10
N SER A 52 2.79 -5.05 -7.85
CA SER A 52 2.47 -4.15 -6.74
C SER A 52 3.33 -2.88 -6.72
N ALA A 53 4.46 -2.84 -7.44
CA ALA A 53 5.17 -1.59 -7.71
C ALA A 53 4.39 -0.74 -8.72
N SER A 54 3.71 -1.36 -9.69
CA SER A 54 2.78 -0.66 -10.60
C SER A 54 1.59 -0.10 -9.83
N ASP A 55 1.02 -0.85 -8.90
CA ASP A 55 -0.06 -0.37 -8.02
C ASP A 55 0.41 0.85 -7.20
N ALA A 56 1.62 0.78 -6.60
CA ALA A 56 2.18 1.90 -5.84
C ALA A 56 2.38 3.17 -6.69
N LEU A 57 2.88 3.02 -7.93
CA LEU A 57 2.98 4.13 -8.90
C LEU A 57 1.60 4.68 -9.25
N HIS A 58 0.62 3.82 -9.47
CA HIS A 58 -0.75 4.19 -9.82
C HIS A 58 -1.38 5.01 -8.69
N ILE A 59 -1.37 4.51 -7.45
CA ILE A 59 -1.91 5.21 -6.28
C ILE A 59 -1.28 6.60 -6.12
N SER A 60 0.05 6.69 -6.27
CA SER A 60 0.75 7.98 -6.20
C SER A 60 0.30 8.93 -7.30
N GLY A 61 0.03 8.44 -8.52
CA GLY A 61 -0.52 9.25 -9.60
C GLY A 61 -1.88 9.83 -9.25
N GLU A 62 -2.80 9.00 -8.76
CA GLU A 62 -4.16 9.42 -8.39
C GLU A 62 -4.16 10.45 -7.24
N LEU A 63 -3.26 10.31 -6.28
CA LEU A 63 -3.19 11.21 -5.12
C LEU A 63 -2.37 12.48 -5.36
N VAL A 64 -1.28 12.45 -6.12
CA VAL A 64 -0.49 13.67 -6.39
C VAL A 64 -1.20 14.55 -7.41
N CYS A 65 -1.71 13.95 -8.50
CA CYS A 65 -2.47 14.66 -9.52
C CYS A 65 -3.88 14.95 -8.98
N GLN A 66 -4.88 14.25 -9.52
CA GLN A 66 -6.30 14.35 -9.16
C GLN A 66 -6.94 13.01 -9.53
N PHE A 67 -7.86 12.50 -8.71
CA PHE A 67 -8.58 11.26 -9.02
C PHE A 67 -9.90 11.59 -9.74
N LEU A 68 -10.86 12.19 -9.04
CA LEU A 68 -12.18 12.58 -9.56
C LEU A 68 -12.47 14.08 -9.43
N LYS A 69 -11.81 14.77 -8.49
CA LYS A 69 -12.09 16.17 -8.16
C LYS A 69 -10.86 17.06 -8.32
N LYS A 70 -11.10 18.31 -8.72
CA LYS A 70 -10.05 19.33 -8.76
C LYS A 70 -9.70 19.78 -7.35
N ARG A 71 -8.47 19.51 -6.91
CA ARG A 71 -7.92 19.91 -5.60
C ARG A 71 -6.42 20.25 -5.69
N GLN A 72 -5.85 20.69 -4.57
CA GLN A 72 -4.40 20.86 -4.43
C GLN A 72 -3.68 19.50 -4.42
N ALA A 73 -2.40 19.49 -4.80
CA ALA A 73 -1.56 18.30 -4.77
C ALA A 73 -1.33 17.82 -3.33
N LEU A 74 -1.24 16.50 -3.15
CA LEU A 74 -1.01 15.86 -1.86
C LEU A 74 0.45 15.42 -1.73
N ASN A 75 1.00 15.46 -0.51
CA ASN A 75 2.37 15.05 -0.22
C ASN A 75 2.52 13.51 -0.23
N VAL A 76 2.61 12.95 -1.43
CA VAL A 76 2.70 11.50 -1.66
C VAL A 76 3.95 11.17 -2.48
N ILE A 77 4.72 10.17 -2.04
CA ILE A 77 5.95 9.74 -2.69
C ILE A 77 5.90 8.23 -2.94
N CYS A 78 6.00 7.83 -4.20
CA CYS A 78 6.19 6.43 -4.58
C CYS A 78 7.68 6.06 -4.54
N LEU A 79 8.07 5.19 -3.62
CA LEU A 79 9.47 4.75 -3.43
C LEU A 79 9.96 3.83 -4.57
N ASN A 80 9.08 3.45 -5.50
CA ASN A 80 9.41 2.69 -6.70
C ASN A 80 9.82 3.58 -7.89
N SER A 81 9.58 4.89 -7.83
CA SER A 81 9.68 5.78 -8.99
C SER A 81 11.11 6.19 -9.33
N ASN A 82 11.98 6.31 -8.33
CA ASN A 82 13.35 6.77 -8.53
C ASN A 82 14.29 5.61 -8.85
N VAL A 83 14.42 5.31 -10.14
CA VAL A 83 15.29 4.22 -10.62
C VAL A 83 16.75 4.39 -10.20
N ALA A 84 17.25 5.62 -10.06
CA ALA A 84 18.64 5.86 -9.66
C ALA A 84 18.87 5.43 -8.20
N VAL A 85 17.93 5.73 -7.29
CA VAL A 85 18.01 5.27 -5.89
C VAL A 85 17.87 3.76 -5.82
N LEU A 86 16.91 3.18 -6.56
CA LEU A 86 16.69 1.74 -6.58
C LEU A 86 17.94 0.99 -7.02
N THR A 87 18.57 1.40 -8.12
CA THR A 87 19.72 0.68 -8.68
C THR A 87 21.00 0.95 -7.89
N ALA A 88 21.27 2.19 -7.47
CA ALA A 88 22.47 2.52 -6.72
C ALA A 88 22.50 1.79 -5.38
N TRP A 89 21.43 1.91 -4.57
CA TRP A 89 21.42 1.27 -3.26
C TRP A 89 21.47 -0.26 -3.35
N SER A 90 20.72 -0.84 -4.29
CA SER A 90 20.68 -2.30 -4.43
C SER A 90 21.98 -2.89 -4.98
N ASN A 91 22.74 -2.11 -5.77
CA ASN A 91 24.06 -2.49 -6.25
C ASN A 91 25.12 -2.39 -5.14
N ASP A 92 25.08 -1.30 -4.38
CA ASP A 92 26.13 -0.98 -3.40
C ASP A 92 25.90 -1.66 -2.04
N ASN A 93 24.64 -2.06 -1.76
CA ASN A 93 24.23 -2.72 -0.52
C ASN A 93 23.40 -3.97 -0.85
N GLU A 94 22.09 -3.93 -0.57
CA GLU A 94 21.19 -5.04 -0.79
C GLU A 94 19.81 -4.53 -1.21
N TYR A 95 19.13 -5.30 -2.06
CA TYR A 95 17.76 -4.98 -2.47
C TYR A 95 16.78 -5.00 -1.29
N ASP A 96 17.08 -5.79 -0.25
CA ASP A 96 16.24 -5.97 0.94
C ASP A 96 16.12 -4.70 1.81
N SER A 97 16.95 -3.68 1.64
CA SER A 97 16.88 -2.43 2.42
C SER A 97 16.57 -1.18 1.55
N VAL A 98 16.29 -1.36 0.26
CA VAL A 98 16.11 -0.25 -0.69
C VAL A 98 14.97 0.71 -0.35
N PHE A 99 13.85 0.18 0.18
CA PHE A 99 12.73 1.02 0.60
C PHE A 99 12.97 1.59 2.01
N ALA A 100 13.58 0.83 2.91
CA ALA A 100 13.98 1.31 4.23
C ALA A 100 14.87 2.56 4.14
N ARG A 101 15.85 2.56 3.22
CA ARG A 101 16.72 3.72 2.98
C ARG A 101 15.95 4.96 2.53
N GLN A 102 14.92 4.79 1.71
CA GLN A 102 14.08 5.90 1.25
C GLN A 102 13.10 6.37 2.35
N VAL A 103 12.61 5.46 3.19
CA VAL A 103 11.83 5.81 4.39
C VAL A 103 12.68 6.61 5.37
N GLU A 104 13.94 6.23 5.58
CA GLU A 104 14.89 7.02 6.38
C GLU A 104 15.07 8.45 5.83
N ALA A 105 15.14 8.60 4.50
CA ALA A 105 15.36 9.88 3.85
C ALA A 105 14.12 10.81 3.81
N HIS A 106 12.92 10.23 3.68
CA HIS A 106 11.69 10.98 3.40
C HIS A 106 10.62 10.89 4.49
N GLY A 107 10.76 9.92 5.40
CA GLY A 107 9.84 9.70 6.50
C GLY A 107 9.91 10.82 7.54
N GLN A 108 8.78 11.10 8.18
CA GLN A 108 8.65 12.07 9.26
C GLN A 108 7.65 11.55 10.29
N PRO A 109 7.77 11.93 11.58
CA PRO A 109 6.77 11.60 12.59
C PRO A 109 5.36 11.99 12.12
N SER A 110 4.37 11.14 12.43
CA SER A 110 2.97 11.29 11.99
C SER A 110 2.73 11.09 10.48
N GLY A 111 3.77 10.83 9.69
CA GLY A 111 3.62 10.35 8.31
C GLY A 111 3.10 8.92 8.23
N VAL A 112 2.81 8.46 7.01
CA VAL A 112 2.28 7.12 6.75
C VAL A 112 3.18 6.39 5.76
N LEU A 113 3.50 5.13 6.05
CA LEU A 113 4.06 4.19 5.08
C LEU A 113 2.98 3.20 4.66
N TRP A 114 2.74 3.10 3.36
CA TRP A 114 1.85 2.14 2.73
C TRP A 114 2.66 1.12 1.92
N GLY A 115 2.81 -0.09 2.48
CA GLY A 115 3.47 -1.22 1.82
C GLY A 115 2.50 -2.16 1.10
N ILE A 116 2.85 -2.63 -0.10
CA ILE A 116 2.04 -3.57 -0.89
C ILE A 116 2.86 -4.84 -1.12
N SER A 117 2.45 -5.95 -0.50
CA SER A 117 3.10 -7.26 -0.63
C SER A 117 2.06 -8.37 -0.68
N THR A 118 1.86 -8.97 -1.86
CA THR A 118 0.89 -10.06 -2.02
C THR A 118 1.16 -11.25 -1.09
N SER A 119 2.42 -11.54 -0.79
CA SER A 119 2.81 -12.63 0.11
C SER A 119 2.86 -12.24 1.59
N GLY A 120 2.87 -10.94 1.90
CA GLY A 120 3.14 -10.47 3.25
C GLY A 120 4.57 -10.74 3.76
N ASN A 121 5.48 -11.16 2.87
CA ASN A 121 6.81 -11.67 3.23
C ASN A 121 7.95 -11.01 2.45
N SER A 122 7.66 -9.93 1.71
CA SER A 122 8.69 -9.16 1.00
C SER A 122 9.63 -8.50 2.00
N LYS A 123 10.90 -8.95 2.05
CA LYS A 123 11.90 -8.43 3.00
C LYS A 123 12.10 -6.92 2.90
N ASN A 124 12.15 -6.37 1.69
CA ASN A 124 12.27 -4.93 1.47
C ASN A 124 11.08 -4.10 1.98
N ILE A 125 9.87 -4.67 1.98
CA ILE A 125 8.69 -4.04 2.61
C ILE A 125 8.77 -4.18 4.13
N ILE A 126 9.15 -5.35 4.65
CA ILE A 126 9.33 -5.59 6.08
C ILE A 126 10.35 -4.60 6.69
N GLN A 127 11.51 -4.43 6.04
CA GLN A 127 12.52 -3.48 6.50
C GLN A 127 12.01 -2.03 6.46
N ALA A 128 11.26 -1.65 5.42
CA ALA A 128 10.64 -0.33 5.35
C ALA A 128 9.66 -0.08 6.49
N ILE A 129 8.85 -1.08 6.86
CA ILE A 129 7.92 -1.03 7.99
C ILE A 129 8.67 -0.84 9.31
N HIS A 130 9.77 -1.57 9.53
CA HIS A 130 10.60 -1.38 10.72
C HIS A 130 11.16 0.05 10.81
N THR A 131 11.73 0.58 9.72
CA THR A 131 12.25 1.95 9.69
C THR A 131 11.14 2.99 9.90
N ALA A 132 9.96 2.81 9.30
CA ALA A 132 8.82 3.69 9.49
C ALA A 132 8.39 3.77 10.96
N LYS A 133 8.36 2.62 11.66
CA LYS A 133 8.06 2.59 13.10
C LYS A 133 9.11 3.31 13.94
N GLN A 134 10.40 3.16 13.61
CA GLN A 134 11.47 3.91 14.29
C GLN A 134 11.29 5.42 14.14
N LEU A 135 10.70 5.88 13.04
CA LEU A 135 10.37 7.29 12.78
C LEU A 135 9.00 7.73 13.31
N SER A 136 8.30 6.89 14.07
CA SER A 136 6.94 7.17 14.56
C SER A 136 5.92 7.45 13.44
N MET A 137 6.06 6.76 12.31
CA MET A 137 5.08 6.75 11.23
C MET A 137 4.04 5.65 11.48
N THR A 138 2.83 5.85 10.94
CA THR A 138 1.81 4.78 10.89
C THR A 138 2.10 3.86 9.71
N THR A 139 1.96 2.57 9.90
CA THR A 139 2.25 1.55 8.89
C THR A 139 0.98 0.83 8.42
N ILE A 140 0.73 0.88 7.11
CA ILE A 140 -0.42 0.26 6.44
C ILE A 140 0.10 -0.76 5.44
N THR A 141 -0.50 -1.95 5.40
CA THR A 141 -0.13 -2.94 4.38
C THR A 141 -1.31 -3.56 3.65
N LEU A 142 -1.19 -3.68 2.32
CA LEU A 142 -2.05 -4.52 1.49
C LEU A 142 -1.37 -5.88 1.27
N THR A 143 -2.05 -6.95 1.66
CA THR A 143 -1.53 -8.32 1.56
C THR A 143 -2.59 -9.31 1.06
N GLY A 144 -2.17 -10.56 0.84
CA GLY A 144 -3.08 -11.69 0.64
C GLY A 144 -3.07 -12.68 1.79
N LYS A 145 -4.07 -13.56 1.80
CA LYS A 145 -4.24 -14.74 2.65
C LYS A 145 -4.13 -14.47 4.15
N ASP A 146 -2.97 -14.73 4.74
CA ASP A 146 -2.69 -14.66 6.19
C ASP A 146 -1.97 -13.36 6.56
N GLY A 147 -1.43 -12.64 5.58
CA GLY A 147 -0.66 -11.41 5.78
C GLY A 147 0.83 -11.64 6.01
N GLY A 148 1.29 -12.91 6.04
CA GLY A 148 2.68 -13.25 6.27
C GLY A 148 3.25 -12.60 7.54
N GLN A 149 4.54 -12.25 7.52
CA GLN A 149 5.16 -11.52 8.62
C GLN A 149 4.60 -10.11 8.80
N LEU A 150 4.06 -9.49 7.75
CA LEU A 150 3.45 -8.16 7.85
C LEU A 150 2.18 -8.15 8.71
N ALA A 151 1.55 -9.30 8.97
CA ALA A 151 0.37 -9.36 9.83
C ALA A 151 0.66 -8.90 11.27
N ASP A 152 1.84 -9.24 11.81
CA ASP A 152 2.24 -8.87 13.16
C ASP A 152 2.98 -7.52 13.21
N LEU A 153 3.46 -7.05 12.05
CA LEU A 153 4.27 -5.83 11.96
C LEU A 153 3.44 -4.61 11.63
N SER A 154 2.34 -4.72 10.90
CA SER A 154 1.58 -3.55 10.45
C SER A 154 0.67 -2.99 11.55
N ASP A 155 0.51 -1.67 11.61
CA ASP A 155 -0.50 -1.05 12.47
C ASP A 155 -1.91 -1.24 11.89
N ILE A 156 -2.01 -1.23 10.55
CA ILE A 156 -3.25 -1.50 9.79
C ILE A 156 -2.95 -2.55 8.71
N LEU A 157 -3.68 -3.65 8.76
CA LEU A 157 -3.54 -4.77 7.83
C LEU A 157 -4.80 -4.94 7.00
N ILE A 158 -4.73 -4.59 5.71
CA ILE A 158 -5.81 -4.87 4.76
C ILE A 158 -5.42 -6.12 3.97
N ARG A 159 -6.17 -7.20 4.20
CA ARG A 159 -5.83 -8.53 3.73
C ARG A 159 -6.96 -9.10 2.90
N VAL A 160 -6.65 -9.53 1.68
CA VAL A 160 -7.64 -10.16 0.79
C VAL A 160 -7.56 -11.68 0.83
N PRO A 161 -8.69 -12.41 0.70
CA PRO A 161 -8.79 -13.85 0.98
C PRO A 161 -8.27 -14.72 -0.18
N SER A 162 -7.06 -14.48 -0.65
CA SER A 162 -6.46 -15.23 -1.75
C SER A 162 -4.98 -15.50 -1.50
N THR A 163 -4.52 -16.66 -1.96
CA THR A 163 -3.08 -17.03 -2.02
C THR A 163 -2.48 -16.80 -3.41
N SER A 164 -3.31 -16.48 -4.40
CA SER A 164 -2.90 -16.31 -5.78
C SER A 164 -2.53 -14.85 -6.03
N THR A 165 -1.24 -14.57 -6.22
CA THR A 165 -0.69 -13.23 -6.54
C THR A 165 -1.55 -12.43 -7.53
N PRO A 166 -1.91 -12.94 -8.73
CA PRO A 166 -2.72 -12.16 -9.66
C PRO A 166 -4.15 -11.89 -9.15
N ARG A 167 -4.75 -12.80 -8.37
CA ARG A 167 -6.08 -12.53 -7.76
C ARG A 167 -5.97 -11.52 -6.62
N ILE A 168 -4.87 -11.54 -5.87
CA ILE A 168 -4.61 -10.59 -4.79
C ILE A 168 -4.50 -9.17 -5.38
N GLN A 169 -3.70 -8.99 -6.42
CA GLN A 169 -3.50 -7.69 -7.09
C GLN A 169 -4.80 -7.12 -7.67
N GLU A 170 -5.61 -7.97 -8.31
CA GLU A 170 -6.93 -7.53 -8.80
C GLU A 170 -7.90 -7.11 -7.70
N LEU A 171 -7.80 -7.68 -6.51
CA LEU A 171 -8.61 -7.26 -5.36
C LEU A 171 -8.03 -6.00 -4.71
N HIS A 172 -6.71 -5.80 -4.75
CA HIS A 172 -6.08 -4.57 -4.27
C HIS A 172 -6.54 -3.34 -5.07
N LEU A 173 -6.75 -3.48 -6.39
CA LEU A 173 -7.18 -2.38 -7.26
C LEU A 173 -8.46 -1.65 -6.82
N PRO A 174 -9.62 -2.31 -6.70
CA PRO A 174 -10.83 -1.63 -6.25
C PRO A 174 -10.70 -1.09 -4.82
N ILE A 175 -9.88 -1.73 -3.97
CA ILE A 175 -9.63 -1.27 -2.59
C ILE A 175 -8.86 0.05 -2.59
N TYR A 176 -7.73 0.14 -3.29
CA TYR A 176 -6.96 1.37 -3.29
C TYR A 176 -7.67 2.50 -4.05
N HIS A 177 -8.47 2.19 -5.09
CA HIS A 177 -9.33 3.19 -5.73
C HIS A 177 -10.35 3.76 -4.74
N TYR A 178 -11.00 2.91 -3.95
CA TYR A 178 -11.91 3.37 -2.91
C TYR A 178 -11.19 4.25 -1.88
N ILE A 179 -10.01 3.85 -1.41
CA ILE A 179 -9.22 4.65 -0.47
C ILE A 179 -8.87 6.02 -1.08
N CYS A 180 -8.41 6.08 -2.34
CA CYS A 180 -8.15 7.34 -3.04
C CYS A 180 -9.40 8.22 -3.14
N GLU A 181 -10.55 7.63 -3.49
CA GLU A 181 -11.83 8.34 -3.57
C GLU A 181 -12.21 8.95 -2.23
N GLN A 182 -12.11 8.18 -1.15
CA GLN A 182 -12.47 8.65 0.18
C GLN A 182 -11.52 9.72 0.71
N ILE A 183 -10.21 9.58 0.49
CA ILE A 183 -9.23 10.62 0.84
C ILE A 183 -9.59 11.93 0.10
N GLU A 184 -9.82 11.85 -1.20
CA GLU A 184 -10.14 13.04 -2.01
C GLU A 184 -11.49 13.67 -1.62
N ALA A 185 -12.46 12.87 -1.20
CA ALA A 185 -13.73 13.40 -0.69
C ALA A 185 -13.61 14.15 0.63
N GLN A 186 -12.52 13.92 1.39
CA GLN A 186 -12.33 14.44 2.74
C GLN A 186 -11.26 15.54 2.83
N ILE A 187 -10.49 15.83 1.78
CA ILE A 187 -9.45 16.89 1.80
C ILE A 187 -9.93 18.17 1.12
#